data_AF-A0A8T9ATL5-F1
#
_entry.id   AF-A0A8T9ATL5-F1
#
_cell.length_a   1.000
_cell.length_b   1.000
_cell.length_c   1.000
_cell.angle_alpha   90.00
_cell.angle_beta   90.00
_cell.angle_gamma   90.00
#
_symmetry.space_group_name_H-M   'P 1'
#
loop_
_entity.id
_entity.type
_entity.pdbx_description
1 polymer ?
#
loop_
_entity_poly.entity_id
_entity_poly.type
_entity_poly.pdbx_seq_one_letter_code
_entity_poly.pdbx_strand_id
1 'polypeptide(L)'
;MKPMTAMATAPLPENIGVAGKFRDFADLLDSQGADGFRARACRRAADVLSRLERPVSEILAREGRDGLVALPAIGTGLAGAIAEIVATGRWSQLERLRGEMEPEALFRSIPGIGPRYAHRLAEDG
;
A
#
# COMPACT_ATOMS: atom_id res chain seq x y z
N MET A 1 -32.43 26.29 -11.79
CA MET A 1 -31.74 25.22 -12.55
C MET A 1 -30.28 25.62 -12.67
N LYS A 2 -29.37 25.02 -11.87
CA LYS A 2 -27.92 25.29 -11.94
C LYS A 2 -27.25 24.15 -12.73
N PRO A 3 -26.30 24.43 -13.63
CA PRO A 3 -25.51 23.39 -14.27
C PRO A 3 -24.60 22.74 -13.22
N MET A 4 -24.74 21.43 -13.00
CA MET A 4 -23.72 20.63 -12.31
C MET A 4 -22.58 20.40 -13.31
N THR A 5 -21.66 21.35 -13.37
CA THR A 5 -20.35 21.13 -13.96
C THR A 5 -19.69 19.99 -13.19
N ALA A 6 -19.42 18.87 -13.86
CA ALA A 6 -18.55 17.83 -13.35
C ALA A 6 -17.18 18.47 -13.08
N MET A 7 -16.93 18.81 -11.82
CA MET A 7 -15.59 19.20 -11.39
C MET A 7 -14.74 17.96 -11.47
N ALA A 8 -13.71 17.98 -12.33
CA ALA A 8 -12.66 16.97 -12.29
C ALA A 8 -12.12 16.92 -10.85
N THR A 9 -12.38 15.82 -10.16
CA THR A 9 -11.93 15.59 -8.78
C THR A 9 -10.41 15.64 -8.79
N ALA A 10 -9.83 16.62 -8.09
CA ALA A 10 -8.39 16.76 -8.00
C ALA A 10 -7.79 15.44 -7.44
N PRO A 11 -6.61 15.01 -7.93
CA PRO A 11 -6.00 13.77 -7.48
C PRO A 11 -5.74 13.83 -5.96
N LEU A 12 -6.08 12.75 -5.27
CA LEU A 12 -6.00 12.68 -3.80
C LEU A 12 -4.53 12.60 -3.35
N PRO A 13 -4.04 13.54 -2.50
CA PRO A 13 -2.63 13.59 -2.10
C PRO A 13 -2.11 12.29 -1.49
N GLU A 14 -2.93 11.60 -0.68
CA GLU A 14 -2.59 10.29 -0.11
C GLU A 14 -2.32 9.27 -1.22
N ASN A 15 -3.27 9.09 -2.14
CA ASN A 15 -3.18 8.12 -3.22
C ASN A 15 -1.99 8.42 -4.14
N ILE A 16 -1.71 9.69 -4.41
CA ILE A 16 -0.53 10.13 -5.14
C ILE A 16 0.76 9.78 -4.39
N GLY A 17 0.78 9.98 -3.06
CA GLY A 17 1.92 9.60 -2.22
C GLY A 17 2.18 8.09 -2.20
N VAL A 18 1.13 7.27 -2.10
CA VAL A 18 1.27 5.81 -2.20
C VAL A 18 1.76 5.43 -3.59
N ALA A 19 1.12 5.93 -4.66
CA ALA A 19 1.52 5.67 -6.04
C ALA A 19 2.97 6.07 -6.32
N GLY A 20 3.45 7.18 -5.75
CA GLY A 20 4.84 7.62 -5.83
C GLY A 20 5.82 6.54 -5.35
N LYS A 21 5.58 5.95 -4.18
CA LYS A 21 6.43 4.87 -3.63
C LYS A 21 6.46 3.63 -4.52
N PHE A 22 5.33 3.29 -5.15
CA PHE A 22 5.27 2.19 -6.13
C PHE A 22 6.08 2.49 -7.40
N ARG A 23 6.09 3.74 -7.87
CA ARG A 23 6.95 4.16 -8.99
C ARG A 23 8.42 4.11 -8.61
N ASP A 24 8.79 4.66 -7.46
CA ASP A 24 10.17 4.64 -6.96
C ASP A 24 10.71 3.20 -6.85
N PHE A 25 9.89 2.27 -6.33
CA PHE A 25 10.27 0.86 -6.24
C PHE A 25 10.46 0.22 -7.61
N ALA A 26 9.57 0.50 -8.56
CA ALA A 26 9.69 0.00 -9.92
C ALA A 26 10.95 0.53 -10.63
N ASP A 27 11.23 1.84 -10.49
CA ASP A 27 12.41 2.47 -11.08
C ASP A 27 13.71 1.89 -10.51
N LEU A 28 13.76 1.62 -9.20
CA LEU A 28 14.89 0.96 -8.58
C LEU A 28 15.08 -0.48 -9.09
N LEU A 29 14.00 -1.27 -9.18
CA LEU A 29 14.06 -2.62 -9.72
C LEU A 29 14.57 -2.64 -11.16
N ASP A 30 14.07 -1.73 -12.00
CA ASP A 30 14.52 -1.62 -13.40
C ASP A 30 16.00 -1.19 -13.47
N SER A 31 16.42 -0.22 -12.64
CA SER A 31 17.81 0.28 -12.62
C SER A 31 18.83 -0.79 -12.22
N GLN A 32 18.42 -1.74 -11.37
CA GLN A 32 19.26 -2.86 -10.92
C GLN A 32 19.20 -4.07 -11.88
N GLY A 33 18.45 -3.99 -12.98
CA GLY A 33 18.21 -5.13 -13.86
C GLY A 33 17.54 -6.31 -13.14
N ALA A 34 16.77 -6.00 -12.08
CA ALA A 34 16.19 -6.97 -11.18
C ALA A 34 14.84 -7.49 -11.72
N ASP A 35 13.89 -7.75 -10.83
CA ASP A 35 12.62 -8.39 -11.15
C ASP A 35 11.69 -7.45 -11.96
N GLY A 36 11.79 -7.52 -13.29
CA GLY A 36 10.97 -6.74 -14.21
C GLY A 36 9.48 -7.10 -14.18
N PHE A 37 9.10 -8.29 -13.69
CA PHE A 37 7.69 -8.61 -13.45
C PHE A 37 7.14 -7.78 -12.28
N ARG A 38 7.89 -7.71 -11.17
CA ARG A 38 7.54 -6.86 -10.02
C ARG A 38 7.54 -5.38 -10.36
N ALA A 39 8.51 -4.91 -11.16
CA ALA A 39 8.54 -3.52 -11.62
C ALA A 39 7.25 -3.16 -12.39
N ARG A 40 6.86 -3.98 -13.38
CA ARG A 40 5.61 -3.79 -14.13
C ARG A 40 4.36 -3.84 -13.25
N ALA A 41 4.31 -4.76 -12.29
CA ALA A 41 3.17 -4.85 -11.36
C ALA A 41 3.05 -3.59 -10.51
N CYS A 42 4.17 -3.05 -10.00
CA CYS A 42 4.18 -1.82 -9.21
C CYS A 42 3.77 -0.60 -10.02
N ARG A 43 4.20 -0.48 -11.29
CA ARG A 43 3.75 0.62 -12.17
C ARG A 43 2.23 0.59 -12.38
N ARG A 44 1.66 -0.59 -12.66
CA ARG A 44 0.20 -0.73 -12.81
C ARG A 44 -0.55 -0.38 -11.53
N ALA A 45 -0.05 -0.82 -10.37
CA ALA A 45 -0.64 -0.46 -9.09
C ALA A 45 -0.59 1.05 -8.84
N ALA A 46 0.54 1.71 -9.16
CA ALA A 46 0.66 3.16 -9.06
C ALA A 46 -0.38 3.90 -9.93
N ASP A 47 -0.61 3.42 -11.16
CA ASP A 47 -1.61 4.00 -12.06
C ASP A 47 -3.03 3.87 -11.49
N VAL A 48 -3.38 2.68 -10.99
CA VAL A 48 -4.67 2.42 -10.36
C VAL A 48 -4.86 3.31 -9.13
N LEU A 49 -3.88 3.34 -8.22
CA LEU A 49 -3.92 4.16 -7.01
C LEU A 49 -4.12 5.64 -7.35
N SER A 50 -3.36 6.18 -8.30
CA SER A 50 -3.43 7.60 -8.68
C SER A 50 -4.77 8.06 -9.24
N ARG A 51 -5.60 7.12 -9.70
CA ARG A 51 -6.93 7.36 -10.31
C ARG A 51 -8.09 7.06 -9.35
N LEU A 52 -7.82 6.54 -8.15
CA LEU A 52 -8.87 6.28 -7.18
C LEU A 52 -9.54 7.60 -6.76
N GLU A 53 -10.88 7.61 -6.83
CA GLU A 53 -11.71 8.78 -6.48
C GLU A 53 -11.91 8.94 -4.96
N ARG A 54 -11.50 7.94 -4.17
CA ARG A 54 -11.53 7.97 -2.71
C ARG A 54 -10.17 7.56 -2.13
N PRO A 55 -9.84 7.97 -0.88
CA PRO A 55 -8.58 7.61 -0.26
C PRO A 55 -8.42 6.09 -0.15
N VAL A 56 -7.23 5.58 -0.45
CA VAL A 56 -6.95 4.14 -0.33
C VAL A 56 -7.01 3.66 1.13
N SER A 57 -6.72 4.55 2.09
CA SER A 57 -6.95 4.34 3.52
C SER A 57 -8.43 4.07 3.85
N GLU A 58 -9.38 4.70 3.16
CA GLU A 58 -10.80 4.43 3.36
C GLU A 58 -11.17 3.01 2.93
N ILE A 59 -10.65 2.57 1.78
CA ILE A 59 -10.85 1.20 1.28
C ILE A 59 -10.31 0.20 2.30
N LEU A 60 -9.08 0.42 2.76
CA LEU A 60 -8.44 -0.43 3.76
C LEU A 60 -9.22 -0.45 5.08
N ALA A 61 -9.73 0.69 5.55
CA ALA A 61 -10.46 0.78 6.80
C ALA A 61 -11.82 0.08 6.75
N ARG A 62 -12.51 0.13 5.61
CA ARG A 62 -13.87 -0.40 5.46
C ARG A 62 -13.90 -1.86 5.03
N GLU A 63 -12.99 -2.25 4.14
CA GLU A 63 -13.01 -3.53 3.42
C GLU A 63 -11.76 -4.37 3.71
N GLY A 64 -10.82 -3.85 4.50
CA GLY A 64 -9.58 -4.53 4.82
C GLY A 64 -8.68 -4.71 3.59
N ARG A 65 -7.76 -5.68 3.69
CA ARG A 65 -6.86 -6.02 2.58
C ARG A 65 -7.61 -6.65 1.41
N ASP A 66 -8.73 -7.31 1.64
CA ASP A 66 -9.53 -7.92 0.57
C ASP A 66 -10.12 -6.85 -0.36
N GLY A 67 -10.57 -5.72 0.17
CA GLY A 67 -10.99 -4.57 -0.64
C GLY A 67 -9.85 -3.99 -1.50
N LEU A 68 -8.61 -4.02 -0.98
CA LEU A 68 -7.43 -3.62 -1.78
C LEU A 68 -7.12 -4.64 -2.88
N VAL A 69 -7.25 -5.94 -2.59
CA VAL A 69 -7.04 -7.02 -3.59
C VAL A 69 -8.11 -7.01 -4.67
N ALA A 70 -9.31 -6.53 -4.36
CA ALA A 70 -10.37 -6.35 -5.35
C ALA A 70 -10.07 -5.24 -6.37
N LEU A 71 -9.10 -4.35 -6.10
CA LEU A 71 -8.67 -3.34 -7.06
C LEU A 71 -7.91 -3.97 -8.23
N PRO A 72 -8.09 -3.45 -9.45
CA PRO A 72 -7.39 -3.98 -10.62
C PRO A 72 -5.87 -3.91 -10.41
N ALA A 73 -5.16 -4.96 -10.86
CA ALA A 73 -3.71 -5.08 -10.78
C ALA A 73 -3.09 -5.08 -9.36
N ILE A 74 -3.90 -5.13 -8.29
CA ILE A 74 -3.40 -5.18 -6.91
C ILE A 74 -3.60 -6.60 -6.37
N GLY A 75 -2.52 -7.38 -6.31
CA GLY A 75 -2.50 -8.69 -5.64
C GLY A 75 -2.17 -8.59 -4.14
N THR A 76 -2.25 -9.70 -3.41
CA THR A 76 -2.06 -9.76 -1.94
C THR A 76 -0.75 -9.10 -1.47
N GLY A 77 0.35 -9.28 -2.20
CA GLY A 77 1.63 -8.63 -1.86
C GLY A 77 1.59 -7.11 -1.97
N LEU A 78 0.94 -6.58 -3.01
CA LEU A 78 0.79 -5.14 -3.21
C LEU A 78 -0.23 -4.55 -2.23
N ALA A 79 -1.30 -5.28 -1.91
CA ALA A 79 -2.23 -4.92 -0.85
C ALA A 79 -1.55 -4.85 0.53
N GLY A 80 -0.62 -5.77 0.81
CA GLY A 80 0.23 -5.71 2.00
C GLY A 80 1.09 -4.45 2.05
N ALA A 81 1.75 -4.11 0.93
CA ALA A 81 2.56 -2.91 0.81
C ALA A 81 1.74 -1.62 0.98
N ILE A 82 0.56 -1.54 0.36
CA ILE A 82 -0.37 -0.41 0.54
C ILE A 82 -0.74 -0.25 2.01
N ALA A 83 -1.11 -1.35 2.68
CA ALA A 83 -1.47 -1.31 4.10
C ALA A 83 -0.31 -0.84 4.99
N GLU A 84 0.92 -1.28 4.71
CA GLU A 84 2.12 -0.81 5.41
C GLU A 84 2.35 0.69 5.20
N ILE A 85 2.25 1.15 3.95
CA ILE A 85 2.44 2.57 3.59
C ILE A 85 1.39 3.45 4.26
N VAL A 86 0.12 3.04 4.26
CA VAL A 86 -0.97 3.78 4.89
C VAL A 86 -0.78 3.83 6.41
N ALA A 87 -0.39 2.71 7.02
CA ALA A 87 -0.26 2.63 8.48
C ALA A 87 0.99 3.35 9.02
N THR A 88 2.09 3.32 8.27
CA THR A 88 3.41 3.74 8.81
C THR A 88 4.05 4.90 8.04
N GLY A 89 3.53 5.25 6.87
CA GLY A 89 4.19 6.16 5.94
C GLY A 89 5.43 5.56 5.27
N ARG A 90 5.78 4.29 5.52
CA ARG A 90 6.99 3.62 5.01
C ARG A 90 6.66 2.35 4.24
N TRP A 91 7.64 1.85 3.48
CA TRP A 91 7.56 0.56 2.81
C TRP A 91 8.89 -0.16 2.94
N SER A 92 8.94 -1.16 3.81
CA SER A 92 10.19 -1.83 4.21
C SER A 92 10.94 -2.42 3.01
N GLN A 93 10.23 -2.89 1.97
CA GLN A 93 10.90 -3.40 0.76
C GLN A 93 11.59 -2.28 -0.03
N LEU A 94 10.97 -1.10 -0.13
CA LEU A 94 11.55 0.05 -0.81
C LEU A 94 12.77 0.58 -0.05
N GLU A 95 12.67 0.71 1.26
CA GLU A 95 13.80 1.15 2.11
C GLU A 95 14.96 0.15 2.04
N ARG A 96 14.69 -1.16 2.07
CA ARG A 96 15.72 -2.19 1.84
C ARG A 96 16.37 -2.05 0.47
N LEU A 97 15.58 -1.82 -0.58
CA LEU A 97 16.08 -1.68 -1.94
C LEU A 97 16.94 -0.42 -2.13
N ARG A 98 16.68 0.63 -1.33
CA ARG A 98 17.50 1.85 -1.25
C ARG A 98 18.76 1.69 -0.38
N GLY A 99 18.86 0.63 0.41
CA GLY A 99 19.92 0.46 1.41
C GLY A 99 19.71 1.30 2.68
N GLU A 100 18.48 1.72 2.97
CA GLU A 100 18.12 2.64 4.06
C GLU A 100 17.63 1.90 5.33
N MET A 101 17.67 0.56 5.35
CA MET A 101 17.24 -0.25 6.50
C MET A 101 18.44 -0.79 7.28
N GLU A 102 18.68 -0.25 8.47
CA GLU A 102 19.60 -0.82 9.46
C GLU A 102 19.08 -2.19 9.96
N PRO A 103 19.97 -3.13 10.31
CA PRO A 103 19.59 -4.49 10.72
C PRO A 103 18.61 -4.55 11.91
N GLU A 104 18.56 -3.55 12.80
CA GLU A 104 17.60 -3.52 13.92
C GLU A 104 16.17 -3.08 13.52
N ALA A 105 15.95 -2.55 12.30
CA ALA A 105 14.62 -2.19 11.81
C ALA A 105 13.83 -3.41 11.30
N LEU A 106 14.51 -4.50 10.94
CA LEU A 106 13.91 -5.77 10.49
C LEU A 106 12.89 -6.35 11.48
N PHE A 107 13.05 -6.08 12.79
CA PHE A 107 12.20 -6.62 13.85
C PHE A 107 11.06 -5.69 14.29
N ARG A 108 11.06 -4.41 13.89
CA ARG A 108 10.08 -3.40 14.35
C ARG A 108 9.00 -3.02 13.32
N SER A 109 9.13 -3.43 12.06
CA SER A 109 8.15 -3.13 11.01
C SER A 109 6.91 -4.04 10.98
N ILE A 110 6.65 -4.80 12.05
CA ILE A 110 5.32 -5.43 12.25
C ILE A 110 4.54 -4.68 13.33
N PRO A 111 3.91 -3.53 13.00
CA PRO A 111 2.79 -3.03 13.78
C PRO A 111 1.48 -3.66 13.28
N GLY A 112 0.92 -4.55 14.09
CA GLY A 112 -0.52 -4.60 14.38
C GLY A 112 -1.47 -5.02 13.25
N ILE A 113 -1.70 -6.34 13.15
CA ILE A 113 -3.03 -6.80 13.59
C ILE A 113 -3.03 -6.56 15.10
N GLY A 114 -3.74 -5.52 15.53
CA GLY A 114 -3.57 -4.90 16.85
C GLY A 114 -3.94 -5.80 18.03
N PRO A 115 -3.70 -5.36 19.27
CA PRO A 115 -4.03 -6.10 20.50
C PRO A 115 -5.54 -6.20 20.79
N ARG A 116 -6.41 -6.31 19.77
CA ARG A 116 -7.85 -6.46 19.95
C ARG A 116 -8.44 -7.77 19.44
N TYR A 117 -7.68 -8.86 19.54
CA TYR A 117 -8.25 -10.20 19.69
C TYR A 117 -7.38 -11.03 20.63
N ALA A 118 -7.49 -10.71 21.92
CA ALA A 118 -7.10 -11.61 22.99
C ALA A 118 -8.31 -11.81 23.91
N HIS A 119 -9.23 -12.70 23.53
CA HIS A 119 -9.96 -13.50 24.54
C HIS A 119 -10.64 -14.74 23.97
N ARG A 120 -10.59 -15.79 24.81
CA ARG A 120 -10.98 -17.21 24.71
C ARG A 120 -9.98 -18.14 23.99
N LEU A 121 -9.44 -19.18 24.63
CA LEU A 121 -9.81 -19.87 25.87
C LEU A 121 -8.59 -20.01 26.80
N ALA A 122 -8.79 -19.67 28.06
CA ALA A 122 -8.19 -20.38 29.17
C ALA A 122 -9.32 -21.13 29.89
N GLU A 123 -8.94 -22.24 30.52
CA GLU A 123 -9.69 -23.10 31.43
C GLU A 123 -10.67 -24.12 30.79
N ASP A 124 -10.21 -25.36 30.60
CA ASP A 124 -10.52 -26.47 31.53
C ASP A 124 -9.59 -27.68 31.25
N GLY A 125 -8.97 -28.23 32.30
CA GLY A 125 -8.57 -29.65 32.42
C GLY A 125 -7.37 -30.14 31.64
#